data_AF-A0AAJ0WDH8-F1
#
_entry.id   AF-A0AAJ0WDH8-F1
#
_cell.length_a   1.000
_cell.length_b   1.000
_cell.length_c   1.000
_cell.angle_alpha   90.00
_cell.angle_beta   90.00
_cell.angle_gamma   90.00
#
_symmetry.space_group_name_H-M   'P 1'
#
loop_
_entity.id
_entity.type
_entity.pdbx_description
1 polymer ?
#
loop_
_entity_poly.entity_id
_entity_poly.type
_entity_poly.pdbx_seq_one_letter_code
_entity_poly.pdbx_strand_id
1 'polypeptide(L)'
;MILKYLPDGSLIIGLFIMCALDFVFGVTKATLTKTIRTSKGFRKTFTKFTQYGGAIVMGIVLLNIKSVSDSRFGNEYSSLFGDSMISIMIYIEVVSILENMEVIGKDTDFVKYFIRPVRRLITFQIKNLFSDTGNVITK
;
A
#
# COMPACT_ATOMS: atom_id res chain seq x y z
N MET A 1 21.08 -22.65 -5.89
CA MET A 1 20.03 -22.36 -4.89
C MET A 1 18.85 -21.81 -5.65
N ILE A 2 17.81 -22.62 -5.87
CA ILE A 2 16.58 -22.18 -6.54
C ILE A 2 15.71 -21.53 -5.46
N LEU A 3 15.29 -20.29 -5.67
CA LEU A 3 14.35 -19.63 -4.77
C LEU A 3 13.06 -20.45 -4.76
N LYS A 4 12.68 -20.99 -3.59
CA LYS A 4 11.45 -21.79 -3.43
C LYS A 4 10.19 -20.94 -3.43
N TYR A 5 10.33 -19.67 -3.04
CA TYR A 5 9.23 -18.70 -3.07
C TYR A 5 9.60 -17.52 -3.96
N LEU A 6 8.71 -17.23 -4.91
CA LEU A 6 8.69 -16.03 -5.73
C LEU A 6 7.25 -15.48 -5.67
N PRO A 7 7.03 -14.17 -5.43
CA PRO A 7 5.69 -13.62 -5.42
C PRO A 7 5.05 -13.66 -6.81
N ASP A 8 3.71 -13.63 -6.85
CA ASP A 8 2.98 -13.58 -8.12
C ASP A 8 3.39 -12.34 -8.94
N GLY A 9 3.85 -12.59 -10.17
CA GLY A 9 4.33 -11.52 -11.06
C GLY A 9 3.25 -10.51 -11.45
N SER A 10 1.99 -10.94 -11.53
CA SER A 10 0.85 -10.07 -11.80
C SER A 10 0.60 -9.10 -10.65
N LEU A 11 0.78 -9.56 -9.40
CA LEU A 11 0.69 -8.69 -8.22
C LEU A 11 1.81 -7.66 -8.19
N ILE A 12 3.04 -8.04 -8.55
CA ILE A 12 4.18 -7.11 -8.63
C ILE A 12 3.92 -6.04 -9.71
N ILE A 13 3.46 -6.45 -10.89
CA ILE A 13 3.11 -5.53 -11.98
C ILE A 13 1.97 -4.60 -11.55
N GLY A 14 0.93 -5.16 -10.91
CA GLY A 14 -0.19 -4.39 -10.37
C GLY A 14 0.27 -3.33 -9.36
N LEU A 15 1.16 -3.69 -8.43
CA LEU A 15 1.75 -2.75 -7.47
C LEU A 15 2.52 -1.64 -8.17
N PHE A 16 3.33 -1.97 -9.18
CA PHE A 16 4.07 -0.96 -9.94
C PHE A 16 3.14 0.02 -10.65
N ILE A 17 2.08 -0.47 -11.31
CA ILE A 17 1.07 0.37 -11.96
C ILE A 17 0.40 1.28 -10.93
N MET A 18 0.02 0.76 -9.76
CA MET A 18 -0.63 1.55 -8.71
C MET A 18 0.30 2.62 -8.14
N CYS A 19 1.57 2.32 -7.92
CA CYS A 19 2.56 3.32 -7.51
C CYS A 19 2.76 4.42 -8.57
N ALA A 20 2.76 4.05 -9.86
CA ALA A 20 2.84 5.01 -10.95
C ALA A 20 1.60 5.91 -11.01
N LEU A 21 0.40 5.34 -10.86
CA LEU A 21 -0.85 6.09 -10.78
C LEU A 21 -0.87 7.03 -9.57
N ASP A 22 -0.51 6.56 -8.38
CA ASP A 22 -0.41 7.42 -7.19
C ASP A 22 0.57 8.57 -7.41
N PHE A 23 1.71 8.30 -8.06
CA PHE A 23 2.66 9.34 -8.41
C PHE A 23 2.03 10.39 -9.33
N VAL A 24 1.34 9.98 -10.40
CA VAL A 24 0.66 10.88 -11.34
C VAL A 24 -0.41 11.71 -10.63
N PHE A 25 -1.31 11.09 -9.87
CA PHE A 25 -2.33 11.80 -9.09
C PHE A 25 -1.70 12.74 -8.06
N GLY A 26 -0.60 12.33 -7.42
CA GLY A 26 0.15 13.16 -6.50
C GLY A 26 0.82 14.37 -7.17
N VAL A 27 1.31 14.23 -8.41
CA VAL A 27 1.81 15.35 -9.24
C VAL A 27 0.66 16.28 -9.58
N THR A 28 -0.42 15.75 -10.16
CA THR A 28 -1.59 16.55 -10.57
C THR A 28 -2.17 17.34 -9.43
N LYS A 29 -2.31 16.73 -8.23
CA LYS A 29 -2.72 17.42 -7.01
C LYS A 29 -1.81 18.60 -6.71
N ALA A 30 -0.50 18.40 -6.65
CA ALA A 30 0.46 19.45 -6.32
C ALA A 30 0.40 20.62 -7.32
N THR A 31 0.29 20.30 -8.62
CA THR A 31 0.15 21.29 -9.68
C THR A 31 -1.13 22.12 -9.51
N LEU A 32 -2.27 21.47 -9.26
CA LEU A 32 -3.56 22.15 -9.13
C LEU A 32 -3.69 22.96 -7.83
N THR A 33 -3.13 22.47 -6.73
CA THR A 33 -3.17 23.20 -5.45
C THR A 33 -2.14 24.31 -5.35
N LYS A 34 -1.36 24.58 -6.40
CA LYS A 34 -0.26 25.56 -6.46
C LYS A 34 0.75 25.43 -5.30
N THR A 35 0.75 24.29 -4.63
CA THR A 35 1.77 23.95 -3.65
C THR A 35 2.94 23.45 -4.47
N ILE A 36 4.00 24.25 -4.57
CA ILE A 36 5.27 23.80 -5.13
C ILE A 36 5.55 22.47 -4.45
N ARG A 37 5.67 21.40 -5.24
CA ARG A 37 5.97 20.06 -4.73
C ARG A 37 7.38 20.15 -4.16
N THR A 38 7.47 20.59 -2.91
CA THR A 38 8.74 20.66 -2.19
C THR A 38 9.32 19.25 -2.23
N SER A 39 10.64 19.14 -2.18
CA SER A 39 11.36 17.87 -2.15
C SER A 39 10.71 16.81 -1.25
N LYS A 40 9.98 17.23 -0.20
CA LYS A 40 9.15 16.39 0.67
C LYS A 40 8.13 15.49 -0.05
N GLY A 41 7.37 16.00 -1.02
CA GLY A 41 6.33 15.20 -1.70
C GLY A 41 6.92 14.10 -2.58
N PHE A 42 7.98 14.44 -3.32
CA PHE A 42 8.74 13.48 -4.12
C PHE A 42 9.49 12.48 -3.23
N ARG A 43 10.13 12.96 -2.16
CA ARG A 43 10.77 12.12 -1.14
C ARG A 43 9.78 11.13 -0.54
N LYS A 44 8.54 11.53 -0.25
CA LYS A 44 7.50 10.62 0.27
C LYS A 44 7.22 9.47 -0.70
N THR A 45 7.02 9.74 -1.99
CA THR A 45 6.82 8.66 -2.98
C THR A 45 8.04 7.76 -3.11
N PHE A 46 9.25 8.35 -3.16
CA PHE A 46 10.49 7.58 -3.22
C PHE A 46 10.72 6.70 -1.98
N THR A 47 10.38 7.21 -0.80
CA THR A 47 10.41 6.45 0.45
C THR A 47 9.42 5.29 0.40
N LYS A 48 8.17 5.50 -0.05
CA LYS A 48 7.20 4.41 -0.24
C LYS A 48 7.72 3.33 -1.18
N PHE A 49 8.27 3.73 -2.33
CA PHE A 49 8.85 2.82 -3.30
C PHE A 49 9.99 1.98 -2.71
N THR A 50 10.93 2.62 -2.00
CA THR A 50 12.03 1.94 -1.31
C THR A 50 11.52 1.01 -0.20
N GLN A 51 10.50 1.42 0.56
CA GLN A 51 9.89 0.61 1.61
C GLN A 51 9.19 -0.63 1.04
N TYR A 52 8.45 -0.50 -0.07
CA TYR A 52 7.82 -1.63 -0.74
C TYR A 52 8.86 -2.58 -1.33
N GLY A 53 9.86 -2.05 -2.04
CA GLY A 53 10.96 -2.86 -2.57
C GLY A 53 11.69 -3.62 -1.46
N GLY A 54 12.05 -2.92 -0.38
CA GLY A 54 12.69 -3.53 0.79
C GLY A 54 11.83 -4.61 1.45
N ALA A 55 10.54 -4.36 1.64
CA ALA A 55 9.61 -5.33 2.22
C ALA A 55 9.44 -6.58 1.32
N ILE A 56 9.37 -6.42 0.00
CA ILE A 56 9.31 -7.54 -0.94
C ILE A 56 10.57 -8.40 -0.86
N VAL A 57 11.75 -7.78 -0.90
CA VAL A 57 13.03 -8.49 -0.77
C VAL A 57 13.12 -9.22 0.56
N MET A 58 12.77 -8.55 1.67
CA MET A 58 12.73 -9.16 3.00
C MET A 58 11.75 -10.34 3.05
N GLY A 59 10.57 -10.22 2.45
CA GLY A 59 9.59 -11.30 2.35
C GLY A 59 10.13 -12.50 1.59
N ILE A 60 10.80 -12.28 0.45
CA ILE A 60 11.45 -13.36 -0.30
C ILE A 60 12.51 -14.05 0.56
N VAL A 61 13.38 -13.31 1.24
CA VAL A 61 14.43 -13.88 2.09
C VAL A 61 13.83 -14.70 3.24
N LEU A 62 12.87 -14.15 3.98
CA LEU A 62 12.24 -14.82 5.11
C LEU A 62 11.53 -16.12 4.71
N LEU A 63 10.79 -16.09 3.60
CA LEU A 63 10.06 -17.25 3.11
C LEU A 63 11.00 -18.33 2.56
N ASN A 64 12.12 -17.94 1.96
CA ASN A 64 13.16 -18.88 1.55
C ASN A 64 13.90 -19.50 2.74
N ILE A 65 14.20 -18.76 3.81
CA ILE A 65 14.79 -19.32 5.04
C ILE A 65 13.82 -20.32 5.69
N LYS A 66 12.53 -19.99 5.80
CA LYS A 66 11.50 -20.89 6.35
C LYS A 66 11.38 -22.19 5.55
N SER A 67 11.52 -22.12 4.23
CA SER A 67 11.48 -23.28 3.33
C SER A 67 12.66 -24.27 3.49
N VAL A 68 13.73 -23.85 4.20
CA VAL A 68 14.87 -24.69 4.59
C VAL A 68 14.58 -25.43 5.90
N SER A 69 13.64 -24.95 6.72
CA SER A 69 13.32 -25.54 8.03
C SER A 69 12.32 -26.72 7.97
N ASP A 70 11.92 -27.16 6.77
CA ASP A 70 11.01 -28.29 6.47
C ASP A 70 9.69 -28.33 7.26
N SER A 71 9.22 -27.17 7.73
CA SER A 71 7.94 -27.06 8.44
C SER A 71 6.77 -27.13 7.45
N ARG A 72 5.79 -28.02 7.67
CA ARG A 72 4.56 -28.10 6.85
C ARG A 72 3.79 -26.76 6.81
N PHE A 73 3.71 -26.07 7.94
CA PHE A 73 3.18 -24.70 8.05
C PHE A 73 4.02 -23.65 7.29
N GLY A 74 5.29 -23.96 7.01
CA GLY A 74 6.19 -23.18 6.17
C GLY A 74 5.71 -23.07 4.76
N ASN A 75 5.48 -24.22 4.15
CA ASN A 75 5.26 -24.31 2.72
C ASN A 75 3.85 -23.84 2.33
N GLU A 76 2.81 -24.19 3.08
CA GLU A 76 1.42 -23.82 2.74
C GLU A 76 1.12 -22.33 2.91
N TYR A 77 1.61 -21.70 3.98
CA TYR A 77 1.28 -20.30 4.29
C TYR A 77 2.29 -19.29 3.72
N SER A 78 3.42 -19.75 3.17
CA SER A 78 4.45 -18.87 2.62
C SER A 78 3.94 -18.05 1.44
N SER A 79 3.27 -18.70 0.47
CA SER A 79 2.73 -18.01 -0.70
C SER A 79 1.65 -17.02 -0.31
N LEU A 80 0.70 -17.48 0.51
CA LEU A 80 -0.38 -16.63 0.99
C LEU A 80 0.15 -15.41 1.75
N PHE A 81 1.18 -15.57 2.57
CA PHE A 81 1.79 -14.45 3.31
C PHE A 81 2.40 -13.41 2.36
N GLY A 82 3.20 -13.84 1.39
CA GLY A 82 3.87 -12.90 0.49
C GLY A 82 2.91 -12.24 -0.52
N ASP A 83 1.92 -12.96 -1.03
CA ASP A 83 0.89 -12.40 -1.91
C ASP A 83 -0.03 -11.44 -1.15
N SER A 84 -0.38 -11.76 0.11
CA SER A 84 -1.15 -10.86 0.98
C SER A 84 -0.37 -9.58 1.28
N MET A 85 0.94 -9.67 1.50
CA MET A 85 1.79 -8.50 1.76
C MET A 85 1.77 -7.54 0.56
N ILE A 86 1.92 -8.05 -0.67
CA ILE A 86 1.85 -7.21 -1.88
C ILE A 86 0.45 -6.65 -2.07
N SER A 87 -0.59 -7.44 -1.81
CA SER A 87 -1.99 -7.01 -1.88
C SER A 87 -2.29 -5.85 -0.91
N ILE A 88 -1.71 -5.87 0.30
CA ILE A 88 -1.81 -4.76 1.26
C ILE A 88 -1.10 -3.50 0.73
N MET A 89 0.05 -3.63 0.07
CA MET A 89 0.74 -2.48 -0.54
C MET A 89 -0.10 -1.85 -1.66
N ILE A 90 -0.68 -2.68 -2.54
CA ILE A 90 -1.61 -2.23 -3.58
C ILE A 90 -2.78 -1.47 -2.94
N TYR A 91 -3.36 -2.03 -1.88
CA TYR A 91 -4.45 -1.42 -1.15
C TYR A 91 -4.09 -0.03 -0.58
N ILE A 92 -2.89 0.12 0.00
CA ILE A 92 -2.39 1.41 0.51
C ILE A 92 -2.31 2.44 -0.63
N GLU A 93 -1.82 2.04 -1.81
CA GLU A 93 -1.76 2.94 -2.97
C GLU A 93 -3.15 3.34 -3.49
N VAL A 94 -4.12 2.41 -3.50
CA VAL A 94 -5.51 2.74 -3.85
C VAL A 94 -6.08 3.81 -2.92
N VAL A 95 -5.88 3.69 -1.60
CA VAL A 95 -6.31 4.70 -0.63
C VAL A 95 -5.63 6.06 -0.88
N SER A 96 -4.33 6.04 -1.18
CA SER A 96 -3.54 7.23 -1.51
C SER A 96 -4.06 7.94 -2.76
N ILE A 97 -4.40 7.17 -3.81
CA ILE A 97 -5.00 7.69 -5.04
C ILE A 97 -6.35 8.35 -4.75
N LEU A 98 -7.24 7.70 -3.99
CA LEU A 98 -8.55 8.26 -3.64
C LEU A 98 -8.42 9.57 -2.85
N GLU A 99 -7.45 9.67 -1.94
CA GLU A 99 -7.14 10.93 -1.26
C GLU A 99 -6.70 12.03 -2.23
N ASN A 100 -5.84 11.69 -3.20
CA ASN A 100 -5.39 12.66 -4.18
C ASN A 100 -6.53 13.11 -5.11
N MET A 101 -7.39 12.18 -5.55
CA MET A 101 -8.59 12.46 -6.35
C MET A 101 -9.56 13.40 -5.62
N GLU A 102 -9.76 13.20 -4.32
CA GLU A 102 -10.64 14.06 -3.53
C GLU A 102 -10.14 15.51 -3.45
N VAL A 103 -8.82 15.72 -3.41
CA VAL A 103 -8.25 17.06 -3.41
C VAL A 103 -8.33 17.70 -4.78
N ILE A 104 -8.10 16.94 -5.85
CA ILE A 104 -8.14 17.42 -7.23
C ILE A 104 -9.55 17.86 -7.63
N GLY A 105 -10.56 17.03 -7.34
CA GLY A 105 -11.94 17.24 -7.77
C GLY A 105 -12.87 17.67 -6.64
N LYS A 106 -12.38 18.47 -5.67
CA LYS A 106 -13.09 18.80 -4.41
C LYS A 106 -14.56 19.20 -4.58
N ASP A 107 -14.87 19.88 -5.68
CA ASP A 107 -16.19 20.46 -5.99
C ASP A 107 -16.99 19.65 -7.04
N THR A 108 -16.49 18.48 -7.45
CA THR A 108 -17.19 17.61 -8.40
C THR A 108 -18.16 16.66 -7.70
N ASP A 109 -19.34 16.45 -8.31
CA ASP A 109 -20.34 15.52 -7.80
C ASP A 109 -19.81 14.08 -7.69
N PHE A 110 -18.95 13.67 -8.62
CA PHE A 110 -18.29 12.37 -8.57
C PHE A 110 -17.45 12.20 -7.30
N VAL A 111 -16.67 13.20 -6.89
CA VAL A 111 -15.89 13.14 -5.65
C VAL A 111 -16.81 13.08 -4.43
N LYS A 112 -17.90 13.86 -4.45
CA LYS A 112 -18.85 13.94 -3.35
C LYS A 112 -19.61 12.63 -3.13
N TYR A 113 -20.12 12.01 -4.19
CA TYR A 113 -21.02 10.86 -4.11
C TYR A 113 -20.33 9.50 -4.31
N PHE A 114 -19.13 9.46 -4.90
CA PHE A 114 -18.42 8.20 -5.14
C PHE A 114 -17.10 8.13 -4.37
N ILE A 115 -16.15 9.04 -4.61
CA ILE A 115 -14.79 8.95 -4.05
C ILE A 115 -14.79 9.05 -2.52
N ARG A 116 -15.51 10.03 -1.94
CA ARG A 116 -15.57 10.22 -0.49
C ARG A 116 -16.18 9.01 0.24
N PRO A 117 -17.36 8.49 -0.16
CA PRO A 117 -17.92 7.29 0.45
C PRO A 117 -17.02 6.06 0.31
N VAL A 118 -16.51 5.79 -0.90
CA VAL A 118 -15.64 4.63 -1.15
C VAL A 118 -14.37 4.70 -0.29
N ARG A 119 -13.69 5.86 -0.29
CA ARG A 119 -12.51 6.07 0.55
C ARG A 119 -12.82 5.84 2.02
N ARG A 120 -13.95 6.38 2.52
CA ARG A 120 -14.38 6.19 3.91
C ARG A 120 -14.64 4.74 4.24
N LEU A 121 -15.37 4.00 3.41
CA LEU A 121 -15.65 2.57 3.63
C LEU A 121 -14.36 1.76 3.74
N ILE A 122 -13.43 2.01 2.81
CA ILE A 122 -12.14 1.35 2.76
C ILE A 122 -11.30 1.72 3.99
N THR A 123 -11.19 3.00 4.35
CA THR A 123 -10.42 3.43 5.54
C THR A 123 -11.09 3.19 6.88
N PHE A 124 -12.41 2.96 6.94
CA PHE A 124 -13.16 2.74 8.19
C PHE A 124 -12.63 1.53 8.96
N GLN A 125 -12.18 0.50 8.23
CA GLN A 125 -11.58 -0.69 8.82
C GLN A 125 -10.19 -0.42 9.40
N ILE A 126 -9.46 0.59 8.91
CA ILE A 126 -8.11 0.92 9.40
C ILE A 126 -8.19 1.76 10.69
N LYS A 127 -9.10 2.74 10.76
CA LYS A 127 -9.23 3.61 11.94
C LYS A 127 -9.72 2.87 13.19
N ASN A 128 -10.64 1.91 13.02
CA ASN A 128 -11.11 1.07 14.11
C ASN A 128 -10.08 0.00 14.51
N LEU A 129 -9.17 -0.41 13.62
CA LEU A 129 -8.10 -1.36 13.95
C LEU A 129 -7.05 -0.75 14.91
N PHE A 130 -6.75 0.55 14.77
CA PHE A 130 -5.74 1.24 15.59
C PHE A 130 -6.34 2.01 16.77
N SER A 131 -7.67 2.17 16.86
CA SER A 131 -8.31 2.83 18.01
C SER A 131 -8.37 1.93 19.25
N ASP A 132 -8.36 0.60 19.06
CA ASP A 132 -8.44 -0.36 20.18
C ASP A 132 -7.11 -0.57 20.92
N THR A 133 -6.00 -0.05 20.41
CA THR A 133 -4.69 -0.11 21.09
C THR A 133 -4.44 1.08 22.03
N GLY A 134 -5.38 2.04 22.11
CA GLY A 134 -5.21 3.29 22.86
C GLY A 134 -5.91 3.39 24.21
N ASN A 135 -6.62 2.35 24.67
CA ASN A 135 -7.50 2.48 25.86
C ASN A 135 -7.40 1.35 26.90
N VAL A 136 -6.22 0.72 27.02
CA VAL A 136 -5.96 -0.31 28.06
C VAL A 136 -4.94 0.15 29.12
N ILE A 137 -4.57 1.44 29.15
CA ILE A 137 -3.78 2.01 30.25
C ILE A 137 -4.50 3.25 30.78
N THR A 138 -5.64 3.03 31.43
CA THR A 138 -6.14 3.87 32.55
C THR A 138 -7.42 3.23 33.08
N LYS A 139 -7.23 2.22 33.93
CA LYS A 139 -8.01 2.00 35.15
C LYS A 139 -7.27 0.99 36.02
#